data_AF-A0A8T5Q842-F1
#
_entry.id   AF-A0A8T5Q842-F1
#
_cell.length_a   1.000
_cell.length_b   1.000
_cell.length_c   1.000
_cell.angle_alpha   90.00
_cell.angle_beta   90.00
_cell.angle_gamma   90.00
#
_symmetry.space_group_name_H-M   'P 1'
#
loop_
_entity.id
_entity.type
_entity.pdbx_description
1 polymer ?
#
loop_
_entity_poly.entity_id
_entity_poly.type
_entity_poly.pdbx_seq_one_letter_code
_entity_poly.pdbx_strand_id
1 'polypeptide(L)'
;MEKAWEEVFTTPVTGRFKKTRIFGLTMVIDKILSVEATKQLIKMAGEYIDIIKLTFGTSALYNYELLRQKNKIIRDSNIDVMPGGTFLEIAVWQDRLSAFLE
;
A
#
# COMPACT_ATOMS: atom_id res chain seq x y z
N MET A 1 -17.67 -9.11 -0.98
CA MET A 1 -17.29 -10.44 -1.49
C MET A 1 -17.66 -11.41 -0.41
N GLU A 2 -18.51 -12.38 -0.72
CA GLU A 2 -18.91 -13.43 0.22
C GLU A 2 -17.67 -14.18 0.69
N LYS A 3 -17.50 -14.34 2.00
CA LYS A 3 -16.39 -15.12 2.55
C LYS A 3 -16.78 -16.58 2.60
N ALA A 4 -15.83 -17.46 2.29
CA ALA A 4 -16.04 -18.92 2.30
C ALA A 4 -16.59 -19.48 3.62
N TRP A 5 -16.55 -18.71 4.71
CA TRP A 5 -16.94 -19.12 6.05
C TRP A 5 -17.88 -18.13 6.76
N GLU A 6 -18.50 -17.18 6.04
CA GLU A 6 -19.25 -16.04 6.63
C GLU A 6 -20.41 -16.45 7.56
N GLU A 7 -20.92 -17.67 7.42
CA GLU A 7 -22.04 -18.21 8.20
C GLU A 7 -21.69 -19.46 9.02
N VAL A 8 -20.45 -19.93 8.95
CA VAL A 8 -20.02 -21.16 9.65
C VAL A 8 -19.74 -20.89 11.12
N PHE A 9 -19.27 -19.68 11.45
CA PHE A 9 -19.01 -19.27 12.83
C PHE A 9 -19.24 -17.77 13.01
N THR A 10 -19.63 -17.37 14.22
CA THR A 10 -19.72 -15.96 14.59
C THR A 10 -18.31 -15.36 14.71
N THR A 11 -18.09 -14.22 14.06
CA THR A 11 -16.79 -13.53 14.17
C THR A 11 -16.59 -13.05 15.61
N PRO A 12 -15.47 -13.40 16.29
CA PRO A 12 -15.27 -13.07 17.70
C PRO A 12 -15.01 -11.58 17.95
N VAL A 13 -14.66 -10.82 16.90
CA VAL A 13 -14.38 -9.38 16.97
C VAL A 13 -15.26 -8.65 15.94
N THR A 14 -16.14 -7.78 16.41
CA THR A 14 -17.03 -6.96 15.57
C THR A 14 -16.48 -5.54 15.39
N GLY A 15 -17.05 -4.76 14.48
CA GLY A 15 -16.74 -3.33 14.35
C GLY A 15 -15.61 -2.97 13.38
N ARG A 16 -15.14 -3.90 12.54
CA ARG A 16 -14.22 -3.54 11.44
C ARG A 16 -14.96 -2.72 10.38
N PHE A 17 -14.48 -1.51 10.11
CA PHE A 17 -15.02 -0.67 9.03
C PHE A 17 -14.78 -1.30 7.65
N LYS A 18 -15.69 -1.06 6.71
CA LYS A 18 -15.47 -1.32 5.28
C LYS A 18 -14.58 -0.21 4.70
N LYS A 19 -13.94 -0.49 3.56
CA LYS A 19 -13.24 0.55 2.81
C LYS A 19 -14.25 1.54 2.22
N THR A 20 -13.93 2.83 2.11
CA THR A 20 -12.68 3.50 2.55
C THR A 20 -12.67 3.72 4.06
N ARG A 21 -11.56 3.36 4.71
CA ARG A 21 -11.43 3.43 6.18
C ARG A 21 -10.75 4.73 6.61
N ILE A 22 -11.15 5.24 7.77
CA ILE A 22 -10.47 6.35 8.47
C ILE A 22 -9.95 5.94 9.86
N PHE A 23 -10.33 4.75 10.34
CA PHE A 23 -9.91 4.17 11.61
C PHE A 23 -9.61 2.68 11.44
N GLY A 24 -8.70 2.12 12.24
CA GLY A 24 -8.28 0.71 12.14
C GLY A 24 -7.55 0.40 10.82
N LEU A 25 -6.76 1.36 10.34
CA LEU A 25 -6.01 1.25 9.09
C LEU A 25 -4.95 0.14 9.16
N THR A 26 -4.81 -0.59 8.06
CA THR A 26 -3.75 -1.57 7.88
C THR A 26 -2.75 -1.07 6.85
N MET A 27 -1.51 -0.85 7.28
CA MET A 27 -0.40 -0.51 6.39
C MET A 27 0.50 -1.73 6.18
N VAL A 28 0.81 -2.04 4.92
CA VAL A 28 1.73 -3.11 4.53
C VAL A 28 3.02 -2.51 3.98
N ILE A 29 4.16 -3.06 4.41
CA ILE A 29 5.46 -2.68 3.86
C ILE A 29 5.78 -3.57 2.66
N ASP A 30 5.99 -2.95 1.50
CA ASP A 30 6.49 -3.59 0.29
C ASP A 30 8.02 -3.61 0.31
N LYS A 31 8.59 -4.81 0.39
CA LYS A 31 10.03 -5.06 0.37
C LYS A 31 10.51 -5.55 -1.00
N ILE A 32 10.20 -4.78 -2.05
CA ILE A 32 10.65 -5.04 -3.43
C ILE A 32 9.85 -6.17 -4.09
N LEU A 33 8.51 -6.08 -4.02
CA LEU A 33 7.64 -6.98 -4.78
C LEU A 33 7.62 -6.61 -6.27
N SER A 34 7.55 -7.62 -7.14
CA SER A 34 7.25 -7.40 -8.56
C SER A 34 5.82 -6.88 -8.76
N VAL A 35 5.52 -6.41 -9.97
CA VAL A 35 4.17 -5.98 -10.35
C VAL A 35 3.17 -7.14 -10.20
N GLU A 36 3.56 -8.34 -10.61
CA GLU A 36 2.75 -9.55 -10.52
C GLU A 36 2.49 -9.94 -9.06
N ALA A 37 3.53 -9.91 -8.21
CA ALA A 37 3.39 -10.19 -6.79
C ALA A 37 2.47 -9.16 -6.10
N THR A 38 2.56 -7.90 -6.51
CA THR A 38 1.66 -6.82 -6.03
C THR A 38 0.20 -7.11 -6.41
N LYS A 39 -0.06 -7.52 -7.67
CA LYS A 39 -1.41 -7.91 -8.11
C LYS A 39 -1.95 -9.09 -7.31
N GLN A 40 -1.12 -10.12 -7.06
CA GLN A 40 -1.55 -11.28 -6.27
C GLN A 40 -1.83 -10.91 -4.81
N LEU A 41 -1.00 -10.07 -4.19
CA LEU A 41 -1.24 -9.55 -2.84
C LEU A 41 -2.59 -8.84 -2.75
N ILE A 42 -2.86 -7.92 -3.69
CA ILE A 42 -4.11 -7.17 -3.75
C ILE A 42 -5.30 -8.10 -3.98
N LYS A 43 -5.19 -9.07 -4.89
CA LYS A 43 -6.25 -10.04 -5.17
C LYS A 43 -6.63 -10.84 -3.92
N MET A 44 -5.65 -11.25 -3.13
CA MET A 44 -5.86 -12.10 -1.96
C MET A 44 -6.27 -11.31 -0.71
N ALA A 45 -5.69 -10.14 -0.49
CA ALA A 45 -5.79 -9.42 0.78
C ALA A 45 -6.15 -7.93 0.65
N GLY A 46 -6.40 -7.43 -0.56
CA GLY A 46 -6.62 -6.00 -0.83
C GLY A 46 -7.79 -5.39 -0.08
N GLU A 47 -8.81 -6.18 0.31
CA GLU A 47 -9.91 -5.72 1.16
C GLU A 47 -9.43 -5.27 2.55
N TYR A 48 -8.33 -5.84 3.05
CA TYR A 48 -7.82 -5.63 4.39
C TYR A 48 -6.64 -4.67 4.46
N ILE A 49 -6.07 -4.25 3.33
CA ILE A 49 -4.90 -3.36 3.25
C ILE A 49 -5.38 -1.96 2.89
N ASP A 50 -5.01 -0.93 3.63
CA ASP A 50 -5.42 0.46 3.33
C ASP A 50 -4.27 1.27 2.71
N ILE A 51 -3.03 0.98 3.12
CA ILE A 51 -1.83 1.70 2.65
C ILE A 51 -0.72 0.69 2.33
N ILE A 52 0.00 0.90 1.23
CA ILE A 52 1.25 0.20 0.93
C ILE A 52 2.41 1.21 1.00
N LYS A 53 3.37 0.95 1.88
CA LYS A 53 4.61 1.73 1.97
C LYS A 53 5.74 1.01 1.22
N LEU A 54 6.31 1.67 0.22
CA LEU A 54 7.53 1.20 -0.44
C LEU A 54 8.69 1.35 0.55
N THR A 55 9.39 0.26 0.88
CA THR A 55 10.32 0.27 2.01
C THR A 55 11.48 1.25 1.78
N PHE A 56 11.78 2.10 2.77
CA PHE A 56 12.90 3.05 2.75
C PHE A 56 12.98 3.87 1.44
N GLY A 57 14.14 3.87 0.77
CA GLY A 57 14.35 4.54 -0.52
C GLY A 57 14.19 3.63 -1.74
N THR A 58 13.54 2.48 -1.63
CA THR A 58 13.45 1.52 -2.75
C THR A 58 12.72 2.08 -3.97
N SER A 59 11.79 3.03 -3.79
CA SER A 59 11.13 3.71 -4.91
C SER A 59 12.11 4.45 -5.83
N ALA A 60 13.25 4.91 -5.32
CA ALA A 60 14.30 5.55 -6.12
C ALA A 60 15.06 4.57 -7.03
N LEU A 61 14.97 3.27 -6.76
CA LEU A 61 15.68 2.22 -7.51
C LEU A 61 14.84 1.65 -8.65
N TYR A 62 13.56 1.97 -8.72
CA TYR A 62 12.67 1.46 -9.76
C TYR A 62 12.77 2.30 -11.03
N ASN A 63 12.62 1.64 -12.18
CA ASN A 63 12.35 2.35 -13.42
C ASN A 63 11.04 3.14 -13.28
N TYR A 64 11.00 4.35 -13.84
CA TYR A 64 9.85 5.25 -13.78
C TYR A 64 8.53 4.59 -14.22
N GLU A 65 8.52 3.90 -15.37
CA GLU A 65 7.31 3.26 -15.88
C GLU A 65 6.86 2.09 -15.00
N LEU A 66 7.81 1.36 -14.42
CA LEU A 66 7.53 0.27 -13.48
C LEU A 66 6.87 0.79 -12.20
N LEU A 67 7.45 1.85 -11.60
CA LEU A 67 6.88 2.47 -10.40
C LEU A 67 5.50 3.06 -10.69
N ARG A 68 5.32 3.74 -11.82
CA ARG A 68 4.03 4.31 -12.25
C ARG A 68 2.97 3.23 -12.44
N GLN A 69 3.30 2.14 -13.13
CA GLN A 69 2.41 1.00 -13.31
C GLN A 69 2.00 0.38 -11.98
N LYS A 70 2.97 0.16 -11.08
CA LYS A 70 2.72 -0.43 -9.76
C LYS A 70 1.83 0.48 -8.90
N ASN A 71 2.12 1.78 -8.86
CA ASN A 71 1.29 2.76 -8.15
C ASN A 71 -0.14 2.80 -8.69
N LYS A 72 -0.33 2.73 -10.01
CA LYS A 72 -1.65 2.67 -10.63
C LYS A 72 -2.45 1.46 -10.16
N ILE A 73 -1.87 0.26 -10.20
CA ILE A 73 -2.54 -0.98 -9.76
C ILE A 73 -2.96 -0.90 -8.29
N ILE A 74 -2.11 -0.33 -7.44
CA ILE A 74 -2.39 -0.16 -6.01
C ILE A 74 -3.57 0.81 -5.82
N ARG A 75 -3.50 2.00 -6.44
CA ARG A 75 -4.53 3.04 -6.33
C ARG A 75 -5.89 2.61 -6.90
N ASP A 76 -5.89 1.93 -8.05
CA ASP A 76 -7.10 1.38 -8.69
C ASP A 76 -7.84 0.38 -7.77
N SER A 77 -7.16 -0.13 -6.73
CA SER A 77 -7.70 -1.08 -5.74
C SER A 77 -8.16 -0.42 -4.44
N ASN A 78 -8.35 0.92 -4.42
CA ASN A 78 -8.65 1.72 -3.23
C ASN A 78 -7.64 1.48 -2.10
N ILE A 79 -6.35 1.48 -2.45
CA ILE A 79 -5.22 1.39 -1.52
C ILE A 79 -4.31 2.58 -1.80
N ASP A 80 -3.89 3.28 -0.75
CA ASP A 80 -2.92 4.35 -0.90
C ASP A 80 -1.51 3.79 -1.00
N VAL A 81 -0.62 4.52 -1.67
CA VAL A 81 0.79 4.17 -1.79
C VAL A 81 1.65 5.35 -1.39
N MET A 82 2.71 5.09 -0.63
CA MET A 82 3.67 6.11 -0.19
C MET A 82 5.13 5.61 -0.31
N PRO A 83 6.08 6.52 -0.57
CA PRO A 83 7.50 6.22 -0.40
C PRO A 83 7.84 6.03 1.09
N GLY A 84 9.02 5.49 1.40
CA GLY A 84 9.47 5.34 2.78
C GLY A 84 9.89 6.66 3.40
N GLY A 85 9.66 6.80 4.72
CA GLY A 85 10.02 8.01 5.48
C GLY A 85 11.52 8.33 5.41
N THR A 86 12.40 7.32 5.42
CA THR A 86 13.84 7.52 5.27
C THR A 86 14.22 8.15 3.93
N PHE A 87 13.41 7.95 2.88
CA PHE A 87 13.65 8.63 1.60
C PHE A 87 13.29 10.11 1.67
N LEU A 88 12.19 10.44 2.36
CA LEU A 88 11.82 11.82 2.67
C LEU A 88 12.89 12.49 3.55
N GLU A 89 13.46 11.80 4.54
CA GLU A 89 14.54 12.31 5.37
C GLU A 89 15.76 12.73 4.53
N ILE A 90 16.13 11.95 3.51
CA ILE A 90 17.20 12.31 2.57
C ILE A 90 16.83 13.57 1.78
N ALA A 91 15.60 13.67 1.29
CA ALA A 91 15.14 14.85 0.55
C ALA A 91 15.18 16.12 1.42
N VAL A 92 14.76 16.03 2.68
CA VAL A 92 14.86 17.14 3.65
C VAL A 92 16.33 17.50 3.92
N TRP A 93 17.18 16.50 4.17
CA TRP A 93 18.60 16.71 4.45
C TRP A 93 19.35 17.39 3.28
N GLN A 94 18.92 17.15 2.04
CA GLN A 94 19.51 17.73 0.84
C GLN A 94 18.84 19.04 0.35
N ASP A 95 17.90 19.60 1.11
CA ASP A 95 17.11 20.78 0.71
C ASP A 95 16.35 20.56 -0.63
N ARG A 96 15.80 19.35 -0.80
CA ARG A 96 15.05 18.92 -1.99
C ARG A 96 13.61 18.55 -1.68
N LEU A 97 13.07 18.98 -0.54
CA LEU A 97 11.72 18.63 -0.11
C LEU A 97 10.65 18.99 -1.15
N SER A 98 10.72 20.20 -1.73
CA SER A 98 9.73 20.64 -2.74
C SER A 98 9.75 19.72 -3.96
N ALA A 99 10.93 19.43 -4.50
CA ALA A 99 11.07 18.53 -5.65
C ALA A 99 10.70 17.07 -5.35
N PHE A 100 10.75 16.64 -4.09
CA PHE A 100 10.33 15.30 -3.68
C PHE A 100 8.80 15.14 -3.62
N LEU A 101 8.08 16.24 -3.37
CA LEU A 101 6.62 16.23 -3.21
C LEU A 101 5.86 16.47 -4.53
N GLU A 102 6.55 16.97 -5.57
CA GLU A 102 6.03 17.11 -6.95
C GLU A 102 5.93 15.75 -7.67
#